data_AF-A0A2E3MH46-F1
#
_entry.id   AF-A0A2E3MH46-F1
#
_cell.length_a   1.000
_cell.length_b   1.000
_cell.length_c   1.000
_cell.angle_alpha   90.00
_cell.angle_beta   90.00
_cell.angle_gamma   90.00
#
_symmetry.space_group_name_H-M   'P 1'
#
loop_
_entity.id
_entity.type
_entity.pdbx_description
1 polymer ?
#
loop_
_entity_poly.entity_id
_entity_poly.type
_entity_poly.pdbx_seq_one_letter_code
_entity_poly.pdbx_strand_id
1 'polypeptide(L)'
;MTILRKICFTVLVLLSTTVSTWAKPTSDSPDRYQIEVIIFKQTPLNAKDAVKTSDIKDWPPTARAKTLLPAGDKQKDFQLVNNYHLNRQSNALAQQTNYQVLSHLTWEQDIPSGSRTKPVHIYGGNGFDNEGNVVITNSDPKQLNPANTDDALVWELDGTIRFSRNHDILTSANFILSEPNTTSAFGLFSQPQTTEPFKLYVLKQGQRMRPDTLHYFDNPSVAMLIKITQT
;
A
#
# COMPACT_ATOMS: atom_id res chain seq x y z
N MET A 1 37.65 -71.19 -57.24
CA MET A 1 38.39 -70.45 -56.20
C MET A 1 37.88 -69.01 -56.24
N THR A 2 37.27 -68.55 -55.14
CA THR A 2 37.06 -67.13 -54.72
C THR A 2 36.45 -66.11 -55.70
N ILE A 3 35.50 -65.23 -55.38
CA ILE A 3 34.38 -65.09 -54.43
C ILE A 3 33.69 -63.79 -54.88
N LEU A 4 32.36 -63.79 -54.86
CA LEU A 4 31.44 -62.69 -55.10
C LEU A 4 31.74 -61.49 -54.17
N ARG A 5 31.96 -60.29 -54.72
CA ARG A 5 32.01 -59.03 -53.93
C ARG A 5 30.83 -58.14 -54.29
N LYS A 6 29.72 -58.36 -53.57
CA LYS A 6 28.74 -57.30 -53.26
C LYS A 6 29.29 -56.51 -52.08
N ILE A 7 29.11 -55.19 -52.06
CA ILE A 7 28.73 -54.37 -50.89
C ILE A 7 28.51 -52.94 -51.39
N CYS A 8 27.24 -52.60 -51.61
CA CYS A 8 26.73 -51.24 -51.46
C CYS A 8 26.69 -50.95 -49.96
N PHE A 9 27.22 -49.81 -49.52
CA PHE A 9 26.81 -49.22 -48.25
C PHE A 9 26.73 -47.70 -48.42
N THR A 10 25.51 -47.27 -48.77
CA THR A 10 25.07 -45.88 -48.77
C THR A 10 24.86 -45.49 -47.31
N VAL A 11 25.70 -44.61 -46.77
CA VAL A 11 25.53 -44.06 -45.41
C VAL A 11 24.60 -42.84 -45.51
N LEU A 12 23.33 -43.06 -45.15
CA LEU A 12 22.31 -42.02 -45.01
C LEU A 12 22.38 -41.49 -43.56
N VAL A 13 22.96 -40.32 -43.34
CA VAL A 13 23.00 -39.64 -42.03
C VAL A 13 21.65 -38.93 -41.81
N LEU A 14 20.78 -39.55 -41.01
CA LEU A 14 19.59 -38.91 -40.44
C LEU A 14 20.02 -38.02 -39.27
N LEU A 15 20.13 -36.71 -39.53
CA LEU A 15 20.29 -35.68 -38.50
C LEU A 15 18.96 -35.51 -37.77
N SER A 16 18.78 -36.20 -36.65
CA SER A 16 17.69 -35.96 -35.72
C SER A 16 17.94 -34.62 -35.01
N THR A 17 17.29 -33.54 -35.47
CA THR A 17 17.18 -32.31 -34.70
C THR A 17 16.27 -32.58 -33.52
N THR A 18 16.85 -32.87 -32.35
CA THR A 18 16.13 -32.76 -31.09
C THR A 18 15.82 -31.29 -30.86
N VAL A 19 14.61 -30.87 -31.25
CA VAL A 19 14.08 -29.57 -30.84
C VAL A 19 13.88 -29.69 -29.33
N SER A 20 14.84 -29.17 -28.57
CA SER A 20 14.69 -29.03 -27.13
C SER A 20 13.65 -27.93 -26.92
N THR A 21 12.38 -28.31 -26.83
CA THR A 21 11.35 -27.42 -26.31
C THR A 21 11.70 -27.19 -24.86
N TRP A 22 12.39 -26.08 -24.58
CA TRP A 22 12.43 -25.52 -23.24
C TRP A 22 10.99 -25.17 -22.87
N ALA A 23 10.27 -26.12 -22.28
CA ALA A 23 9.10 -25.80 -21.49
C ALA A 23 9.61 -24.85 -20.40
N LYS A 24 9.20 -23.57 -20.48
CA LYS A 24 9.39 -22.67 -19.35
C LYS A 24 8.77 -23.38 -18.14
N PRO A 25 9.48 -23.56 -17.02
CA PRO A 25 8.83 -24.01 -15.82
C PRO A 25 7.73 -22.99 -15.51
N THR A 26 6.47 -23.42 -15.59
CA THR A 26 5.37 -22.75 -14.90
C THR A 26 5.72 -22.81 -13.42
N SER A 27 6.34 -21.74 -12.90
CA SER A 27 6.69 -21.66 -11.50
C SER A 27 5.41 -21.55 -10.69
N ASP A 28 4.97 -22.67 -10.13
CA ASP A 28 3.87 -22.76 -9.17
C ASP A 28 4.38 -22.42 -7.76
N SER A 29 5.01 -21.25 -7.59
CA SER A 29 5.49 -20.72 -6.29
C SER A 29 5.90 -19.24 -6.39
N PRO A 30 5.52 -18.37 -5.44
CA PRO A 30 4.19 -18.18 -4.87
C PRO A 30 3.59 -16.86 -5.37
N ASP A 31 2.26 -16.72 -5.29
CA ASP A 31 1.56 -15.44 -5.49
C ASP A 31 1.82 -14.44 -4.36
N ARG A 32 2.96 -14.58 -3.68
CA ARG A 32 3.40 -13.84 -2.52
C ARG A 32 4.18 -12.61 -2.98
N TYR A 33 3.81 -11.48 -2.44
CA TYR A 33 4.46 -10.22 -2.71
C TYR A 33 4.82 -9.53 -1.42
N GLN A 34 6.00 -8.94 -1.38
CA GLN A 34 6.34 -7.94 -0.41
C GLN A 34 5.89 -6.57 -0.93
N ILE A 35 5.07 -5.89 -0.15
CA ILE A 35 4.62 -4.54 -0.40
C ILE A 35 5.30 -3.62 0.59
N GLU A 36 5.76 -2.48 0.10
CA GLU A 36 6.31 -1.41 0.91
C GLU A 36 5.61 -0.10 0.53
N VAL A 37 5.10 0.61 1.53
CA VAL A 37 4.40 1.89 1.37
C VAL A 37 5.02 2.95 2.24
N ILE A 38 5.16 4.16 1.70
CA ILE A 38 5.39 5.38 2.47
C ILE A 38 4.21 6.30 2.19
N ILE A 39 3.49 6.72 3.22
CA ILE A 39 2.43 7.73 3.10
C ILE A 39 2.89 8.97 3.86
N PHE A 40 2.73 10.12 3.21
CA PHE A 40 3.19 11.40 3.74
C PHE A 40 2.26 12.52 3.30
N LYS A 41 2.26 13.62 4.05
CA LYS A 41 1.52 14.83 3.71
C LYS A 41 2.43 15.97 3.34
N GLN A 42 1.90 16.90 2.55
CA GLN A 42 2.53 18.20 2.30
C GLN A 42 2.18 19.16 3.44
N THR A 43 3.15 19.95 3.88
CA THR A 43 2.99 20.91 4.98
C THR A 43 3.44 22.31 4.52
N PRO A 44 2.65 23.38 4.78
CA PRO A 44 1.32 23.36 5.39
C PRO A 44 0.27 22.79 4.43
N LEU A 45 -0.80 22.24 5.00
CA LEU A 45 -1.97 21.82 4.23
C LEU A 45 -2.74 23.05 3.75
N ASN A 46 -3.21 23.00 2.51
CA ASN A 46 -4.00 24.08 1.93
C ASN A 46 -5.48 23.86 2.26
N ALA A 47 -6.04 24.74 3.11
CA ALA A 47 -7.42 24.64 3.57
C ALA A 47 -8.48 24.60 2.45
N LYS A 48 -8.15 25.01 1.22
CA LYS A 48 -9.04 24.91 0.06
C LYS A 48 -9.18 23.48 -0.49
N ASP A 49 -8.21 22.62 -0.19
CA ASP A 49 -8.21 21.22 -0.61
C ASP A 49 -8.96 20.34 0.41
N ALA A 50 -9.35 20.91 1.55
CA ALA A 50 -10.17 20.23 2.54
C ALA A 50 -11.58 20.01 2.00
N VAL A 51 -12.10 18.80 2.22
CA VAL A 51 -13.46 18.41 1.86
C VAL A 51 -14.35 18.40 3.10
N LYS A 52 -15.63 18.69 2.92
CA LYS A 52 -16.61 18.55 4.00
C LYS A 52 -16.93 17.08 4.21
N THR A 53 -17.17 16.70 5.46
CA THR A 53 -17.62 15.35 5.85
C THR A 53 -18.84 14.90 5.04
N SER A 54 -19.79 15.82 4.77
CA SER A 54 -20.99 15.56 3.94
C SER A 54 -20.71 15.21 2.49
N ASP A 55 -19.56 15.63 1.95
CA ASP A 55 -19.22 15.49 0.54
C ASP A 55 -18.46 14.18 0.27
N ILE A 56 -17.99 13.51 1.33
CA ILE A 56 -17.30 12.22 1.25
C ILE A 56 -18.32 11.11 1.04
N LYS A 57 -18.54 10.75 -0.23
CA LYS A 57 -19.45 9.67 -0.63
C LYS A 57 -18.92 8.27 -0.31
N ASP A 58 -17.61 8.07 -0.40
CA ASP A 58 -16.97 6.74 -0.32
C ASP A 58 -15.88 6.73 0.76
N TRP A 59 -16.29 6.56 2.01
CA TRP A 59 -15.38 6.39 3.14
C TRP A 59 -14.48 5.15 2.98
N PRO A 60 -13.21 5.20 3.41
CA PRO A 60 -12.35 4.04 3.46
C PRO A 60 -13.01 2.89 4.25
N PRO A 61 -13.12 1.67 3.70
CA PRO A 61 -13.82 0.56 4.34
C PRO A 61 -12.94 -0.13 5.41
N THR A 62 -12.50 0.61 6.44
CA THR A 62 -11.57 0.15 7.49
C THR A 62 -12.14 -0.99 8.34
N ALA A 63 -13.45 -0.98 8.62
CA ALA A 63 -14.13 -2.02 9.40
C ALA A 63 -14.02 -3.46 8.85
N ARG A 64 -13.79 -3.60 7.53
CA ARG A 64 -13.60 -4.91 6.87
C ARG A 64 -12.15 -5.11 6.40
N ALA A 65 -11.28 -4.17 6.73
CA ALA A 65 -9.89 -4.20 6.36
C ALA A 65 -9.07 -4.95 7.41
N LYS A 66 -7.92 -5.44 6.96
CA LYS A 66 -6.99 -6.17 7.78
C LYS A 66 -5.97 -5.21 8.37
N THR A 67 -5.99 -5.05 9.70
CA THR A 67 -4.91 -4.38 10.43
C THR A 67 -3.69 -5.29 10.47
N LEU A 68 -2.54 -4.77 10.05
CA LEU A 68 -1.24 -5.42 10.18
C LEU A 68 -0.79 -5.34 11.64
N LEU A 69 -0.47 -6.47 12.24
CA LEU A 69 -0.05 -6.55 13.64
C LEU A 69 1.35 -7.19 13.71
N PRO A 70 2.19 -6.82 14.69
CA PRO A 70 3.50 -7.45 14.90
C PRO A 70 3.46 -8.97 14.97
N ALA A 71 4.59 -9.59 14.62
CA ALA A 71 4.76 -11.03 14.66
C ALA A 71 4.39 -11.62 16.03
N GLY A 72 3.38 -12.50 16.04
CA GLY A 72 2.76 -13.07 17.24
C GLY A 72 1.32 -13.47 16.97
N ASP A 73 0.64 -12.69 16.12
CA ASP A 73 -0.62 -13.09 15.53
C ASP A 73 -0.38 -14.01 14.33
N LYS A 74 -0.96 -15.22 14.36
CA LYS A 74 -0.92 -16.17 13.24
C LYS A 74 -1.76 -15.66 12.06
N GLN A 75 -1.26 -14.68 11.34
CA GLN A 75 -1.88 -14.17 10.13
C GLN A 75 -1.18 -14.80 8.92
N LYS A 76 -1.78 -15.87 8.40
CA LYS A 76 -1.20 -16.65 7.30
C LYS A 76 -1.07 -15.82 6.01
N ASP A 77 -2.07 -14.96 5.76
CA ASP A 77 -2.23 -14.23 4.49
C ASP A 77 -1.55 -12.85 4.50
N PHE A 78 -1.15 -12.34 5.67
CA PHE A 78 -0.54 -11.02 5.84
C PHE A 78 0.54 -11.11 6.90
N GLN A 79 1.77 -10.75 6.56
CA GLN A 79 2.88 -10.80 7.49
C GLN A 79 3.63 -9.48 7.47
N LEU A 80 3.62 -8.76 8.58
CA LEU A 80 4.49 -7.60 8.73
C LEU A 80 5.94 -8.08 8.66
N VAL A 81 6.73 -7.47 7.80
CA VAL A 81 8.16 -7.79 7.64
C VAL A 81 8.99 -6.54 7.95
N ASN A 82 10.29 -6.72 8.17
CA ASN A 82 11.22 -5.62 8.40
C ASN A 82 12.26 -5.55 7.28
N ASN A 83 11.80 -5.68 6.02
CA ASN A 83 12.66 -5.59 4.84
C ASN A 83 12.34 -4.33 4.03
N TYR A 84 13.10 -3.26 4.25
CA TYR A 84 12.81 -1.93 3.72
C TYR A 84 13.73 -1.55 2.56
N HIS A 85 13.15 -1.28 1.39
CA HIS A 85 13.83 -0.83 0.19
C HIS A 85 13.72 0.68 -0.06
N LEU A 86 12.79 1.36 0.61
CA LEU A 86 12.50 2.79 0.42
C LEU A 86 13.01 3.68 1.58
N ASN A 87 13.91 3.18 2.42
CA ASN A 87 14.51 3.95 3.53
C ASN A 87 15.15 5.26 3.06
N ARG A 88 15.79 5.26 1.89
CA ARG A 88 16.41 6.49 1.35
C ARG A 88 15.35 7.54 1.04
N GLN A 89 14.24 7.13 0.42
CA GLN A 89 13.11 8.00 0.07
C GLN A 89 12.41 8.51 1.33
N SER A 90 12.16 7.63 2.30
CA SER A 90 11.58 7.99 3.60
C SER A 90 12.42 9.02 4.33
N ASN A 91 13.74 8.79 4.42
CA ASN A 91 14.67 9.72 5.06
C ASN A 91 14.77 11.06 4.31
N ALA A 92 14.78 11.05 2.97
CA ALA A 92 14.80 12.27 2.18
C ALA A 92 13.53 13.11 2.40
N LEU A 93 12.36 12.47 2.45
CA LEU A 93 11.08 13.13 2.77
C LEU A 93 11.10 13.70 4.19
N ALA A 94 11.57 12.94 5.17
CA ALA A 94 11.63 13.36 6.57
C ALA A 94 12.61 14.53 6.81
N GLN A 95 13.60 14.74 5.94
CA GLN A 95 14.53 15.87 6.02
C GLN A 95 13.95 17.17 5.43
N GLN A 96 12.87 17.08 4.67
CA GLN A 96 12.24 18.22 4.03
C GLN A 96 11.12 18.78 4.90
N THR A 97 11.20 20.07 5.26
CA THR A 97 10.22 20.71 6.17
C THR A 97 8.82 20.82 5.59
N ASN A 98 8.68 20.70 4.28
CA ASN A 98 7.39 20.73 3.57
C ASN A 98 6.73 19.35 3.46
N TYR A 99 7.33 18.30 4.02
CA TYR A 99 6.75 16.97 4.05
C TYR A 99 6.78 16.38 5.47
N GLN A 100 5.77 15.58 5.79
CA GLN A 100 5.74 14.78 7.00
C GLN A 100 5.38 13.34 6.64
N VAL A 101 6.26 12.39 6.97
CA VAL A 101 5.97 10.96 6.84
C VAL A 101 5.00 10.56 7.94
N LEU A 102 3.85 10.00 7.54
CA LEU A 102 2.78 9.58 8.44
C LEU A 102 2.82 8.07 8.70
N SER A 103 3.26 7.29 7.71
CA SER A 103 3.35 5.83 7.80
C SER A 103 4.43 5.29 6.87
N HIS A 104 5.25 4.35 7.34
CA HIS A 104 6.22 3.61 6.52
C HIS A 104 6.20 2.13 6.90
N LEU A 105 5.48 1.33 6.11
CA LEU A 105 5.19 -0.06 6.41
C LEU A 105 5.69 -0.98 5.30
N THR A 106 6.08 -2.19 5.68
CA THR A 106 6.29 -3.28 4.74
C THR A 106 5.71 -4.58 5.25
N TRP A 107 5.05 -5.31 4.36
CA TRP A 107 4.42 -6.59 4.67
C TRP A 107 4.46 -7.51 3.46
N GLU A 108 4.35 -8.80 3.71
CA GLU A 108 4.09 -9.80 2.69
C GLU A 108 2.61 -10.19 2.68
N GLN A 109 2.06 -10.42 1.49
CA GLN A 109 0.73 -11.02 1.34
C GLN A 109 0.63 -11.83 0.06
N ASP A 110 -0.35 -12.73 0.03
CA ASP A 110 -0.71 -13.44 -1.21
C ASP A 110 -1.68 -12.57 -2.05
N ILE A 111 -1.37 -12.41 -3.34
CA ILE A 111 -2.20 -11.72 -4.33
C ILE A 111 -2.50 -12.68 -5.49
N PRO A 112 -3.43 -13.64 -5.30
CA PRO A 112 -3.71 -14.66 -6.29
C PRO A 112 -4.29 -14.11 -7.59
N SER A 113 -4.01 -14.81 -8.70
CA SER A 113 -4.53 -14.40 -10.02
C SER A 113 -6.04 -14.58 -10.07
N GLY A 114 -6.73 -13.66 -10.75
CA GLY A 114 -8.19 -13.66 -10.87
C GLY A 114 -8.92 -13.29 -9.57
N SER A 115 -8.21 -12.90 -8.51
CA SER A 115 -8.79 -12.61 -7.20
C SER A 115 -8.56 -11.17 -6.76
N ARG A 116 -9.44 -10.71 -5.87
CA ARG A 116 -9.36 -9.42 -5.19
C ARG A 116 -9.09 -9.68 -3.71
N THR A 117 -8.01 -9.09 -3.19
CA THR A 117 -7.60 -9.32 -1.80
C THR A 117 -8.52 -8.62 -0.82
N LYS A 118 -8.43 -9.02 0.46
CA LYS A 118 -8.95 -8.21 1.56
C LYS A 118 -8.17 -6.90 1.60
N PRO A 119 -8.83 -5.75 1.82
CA PRO A 119 -8.12 -4.49 2.00
C PRO A 119 -7.25 -4.56 3.25
N VAL A 120 -6.11 -3.91 3.21
CA VAL A 120 -5.21 -3.69 4.35
C VAL A 120 -5.51 -2.32 4.92
N HIS A 121 -5.71 -2.26 6.23
CA HIS A 121 -5.91 -1.02 6.98
C HIS A 121 -4.54 -0.38 7.21
N ILE A 122 -4.39 0.88 6.80
CA ILE A 122 -3.18 1.67 7.03
C ILE A 122 -3.60 2.94 7.75
N TYR A 123 -2.90 3.21 8.85
CA TYR A 123 -3.08 4.39 9.67
C TYR A 123 -1.71 4.91 10.10
N GLY A 124 -1.67 6.09 10.72
CA GLY A 124 -0.44 6.67 11.24
C GLY A 124 -0.55 8.14 11.61
N GLY A 125 0.59 8.76 11.95
CA GLY A 125 0.64 10.13 12.45
C GLY A 125 0.15 10.25 13.90
N ASN A 126 -0.44 11.40 14.21
CA ASN A 126 -1.07 11.64 15.51
C ASN A 126 -2.43 10.94 15.62
N GLY A 127 -2.85 10.64 16.85
CA GLY A 127 -4.21 10.27 17.19
C GLY A 127 -4.88 11.41 17.97
N PHE A 128 -6.11 11.72 17.63
CA PHE A 128 -6.89 12.82 18.19
C PHE A 128 -8.14 12.32 18.92
N ASP A 129 -8.58 13.05 19.95
CA ASP A 129 -9.93 12.91 20.48
C ASP A 129 -10.96 13.58 19.55
N ASN A 130 -12.25 13.51 19.88
CA ASN A 130 -13.33 14.08 19.05
C ASN A 130 -13.27 15.62 18.95
N GLU A 131 -12.54 16.27 19.87
CA GLU A 131 -12.32 17.71 19.91
C GLU A 131 -11.09 18.13 19.11
N GLY A 132 -10.31 17.17 18.58
CA GLY A 132 -9.10 17.42 17.79
C GLY A 132 -7.83 17.62 18.63
N ASN A 133 -7.87 17.36 19.94
CA ASN A 133 -6.67 17.40 20.78
C ASN A 133 -5.83 16.15 20.53
N VAL A 134 -4.51 16.31 20.50
CA VAL A 134 -3.58 15.19 20.34
C VAL A 134 -3.59 14.34 21.61
N VAL A 135 -4.01 13.08 21.48
CA VAL A 135 -3.97 12.06 22.56
C VAL A 135 -2.89 11.01 22.32
N ILE A 136 -2.48 10.81 21.06
CA ILE A 136 -1.33 9.98 20.69
C ILE A 136 -0.43 10.76 19.72
N THR A 137 0.87 10.81 19.97
CA THR A 137 1.81 11.57 19.13
C THR A 137 2.65 10.66 18.25
N ASN A 138 2.73 10.96 16.95
CA ASN A 138 3.62 10.32 15.96
C ASN A 138 3.73 8.81 16.13
N SER A 139 2.58 8.14 16.12
CA SER A 139 2.49 6.72 16.38
C SER A 139 3.13 5.91 15.28
N ASP A 140 3.98 4.96 15.66
CA ASP A 140 4.44 3.92 14.74
C ASP A 140 3.29 2.91 14.53
N PRO A 141 2.74 2.79 13.30
CA PRO A 141 1.65 1.86 13.01
C PRO A 141 2.03 0.39 13.17
N LYS A 142 3.31 0.07 13.40
CA LYS A 142 3.73 -1.27 13.81
C LYS A 142 3.46 -1.55 15.29
N GLN A 143 3.43 -0.54 16.15
CA GLN A 143 3.47 -0.74 17.60
C GLN A 143 2.08 -0.64 18.25
N LEU A 144 1.11 -0.10 17.53
CA LEU A 144 -0.25 0.07 18.02
C LEU A 144 -1.20 -0.87 17.29
N ASN A 145 -2.34 -1.15 17.92
CA ASN A 145 -3.46 -1.78 17.27
C ASN A 145 -4.65 -0.83 17.44
N PRO A 146 -5.20 -0.24 16.37
CA PRO A 146 -6.36 0.65 16.46
C PRO A 146 -7.59 -0.05 17.05
N ALA A 147 -7.66 -1.39 17.01
CA ALA A 147 -8.75 -2.12 17.66
C ALA A 147 -8.66 -2.11 19.19
N ASN A 148 -7.53 -1.70 19.77
CA ASN A 148 -7.32 -1.59 21.21
C ASN A 148 -7.38 -0.14 21.71
N THR A 149 -7.64 0.83 20.81
CA THR A 149 -7.79 2.23 21.17
C THR A 149 -9.24 2.58 21.43
N ASP A 150 -9.49 3.72 22.08
CA ASP A 150 -10.84 4.26 22.27
C ASP A 150 -11.56 4.36 20.91
N ASP A 151 -12.84 3.97 20.86
CA ASP A 151 -13.69 4.08 19.66
C ASP A 151 -13.84 5.55 19.20
N ALA A 152 -13.59 6.51 20.09
CA ALA A 152 -13.56 7.93 19.79
C ALA A 152 -12.24 8.43 19.16
N LEU A 153 -11.22 7.58 19.02
CA LEU A 153 -9.92 7.99 18.49
C LEU A 153 -9.98 8.23 16.99
N VAL A 154 -9.55 9.42 16.55
CA VAL A 154 -9.39 9.78 15.14
C VAL A 154 -7.91 9.79 14.77
N TRP A 155 -7.49 8.93 13.84
CA TRP A 155 -6.12 8.96 13.32
C TRP A 155 -5.92 10.09 12.32
N GLU A 156 -4.74 10.70 12.36
CA GLU A 156 -4.31 11.71 11.39
C GLU A 156 -4.31 11.15 9.98
N LEU A 157 -3.77 9.95 9.77
CA LEU A 157 -3.95 9.19 8.55
C LEU A 157 -4.80 7.96 8.86
N ASP A 158 -5.88 7.76 8.10
CA ASP A 158 -6.67 6.54 8.16
C ASP A 158 -7.14 6.09 6.77
N GLY A 159 -7.16 4.79 6.53
CA GLY A 159 -7.80 4.23 5.35
C GLY A 159 -7.29 2.87 4.92
N THR A 160 -7.43 2.58 3.62
CA THR A 160 -7.21 1.24 3.12
C THR A 160 -6.46 1.21 1.80
N ILE A 161 -5.67 0.16 1.63
CA ILE A 161 -5.10 -0.25 0.35
C ILE A 161 -5.53 -1.66 -0.01
N ARG A 162 -5.84 -1.90 -1.28
CA ARG A 162 -6.28 -3.21 -1.75
C ARG A 162 -5.65 -3.55 -3.08
N PHE A 163 -5.45 -4.85 -3.30
CA PHE A 163 -4.82 -5.37 -4.51
C PHE A 163 -5.75 -6.37 -5.20
N SER A 164 -5.58 -6.48 -6.50
CA SER A 164 -6.15 -7.54 -7.31
C SER A 164 -5.20 -7.83 -8.45
N ARG A 165 -5.10 -9.08 -8.88
CA ARG A 165 -4.16 -9.46 -9.93
C ARG A 165 -4.90 -10.19 -11.03
N ASN A 166 -4.67 -9.75 -12.27
CA ASN A 166 -4.97 -10.56 -13.44
C ASN A 166 -3.65 -10.75 -14.20
N HIS A 167 -3.32 -9.84 -15.12
CA HIS A 167 -1.97 -9.73 -15.69
C HIS A 167 -1.07 -8.79 -14.85
N ASP A 168 -1.56 -7.59 -14.56
CA ASP A 168 -0.90 -6.61 -13.68
C ASP A 168 -1.52 -6.66 -12.29
N ILE A 169 -0.83 -6.04 -11.33
CA ILE A 169 -1.39 -5.78 -10.00
C ILE A 169 -2.17 -4.47 -10.07
N LEU A 170 -3.50 -4.55 -9.97
CA LEU A 170 -4.34 -3.38 -9.77
C LEU A 170 -4.39 -3.05 -8.28
N THR A 171 -3.85 -1.89 -7.95
CA THR A 171 -3.82 -1.34 -6.59
C THR A 171 -4.87 -0.25 -6.46
N SER A 172 -5.62 -0.26 -5.37
CA SER A 172 -6.60 0.77 -5.02
C SER A 172 -6.32 1.28 -3.61
N ALA A 173 -6.04 2.57 -3.52
CA ALA A 173 -5.81 3.30 -2.27
C ALA A 173 -7.01 4.22 -2.00
N ASN A 174 -7.49 4.24 -0.76
CA ASN A 174 -8.50 5.17 -0.27
C ASN A 174 -8.10 5.59 1.14
N PHE A 175 -7.61 6.81 1.30
CA PHE A 175 -7.13 7.39 2.55
C PHE A 175 -7.80 8.72 2.84
N ILE A 176 -7.99 8.98 4.12
CA ILE A 176 -8.40 10.26 4.68
C ILE A 176 -7.26 10.75 5.56
N LEU A 177 -6.93 12.03 5.39
CA LEU A 177 -6.10 12.78 6.30
C LEU A 177 -6.99 13.70 7.14
N SER A 178 -6.85 13.61 8.45
CA SER A 178 -7.59 14.39 9.45
C SER A 178 -6.67 15.43 10.06
N GLU A 179 -6.97 16.70 9.87
CA GLU A 179 -6.25 17.82 10.49
C GLU A 179 -7.17 18.54 11.49
N PRO A 180 -6.80 18.65 12.78
CA PRO A 180 -7.60 19.36 13.77
C PRO A 180 -7.89 20.80 13.35
N ASN A 181 -9.15 21.19 13.46
CA ASN A 181 -9.58 22.55 13.21
C ASN A 181 -9.32 23.40 14.46
N THR A 182 -8.05 23.81 14.63
CA THR A 182 -7.64 24.68 15.74
C THR A 182 -8.25 26.07 15.57
N THR A 183 -9.47 26.24 16.08
CA THR A 183 -10.12 27.55 16.13
C THR A 183 -9.44 28.35 17.22
N SER A 184 -8.46 29.19 16.83
CA SER A 184 -7.85 30.17 17.73
C SER A 184 -8.93 31.17 18.13
N ALA A 185 -9.57 30.94 19.28
CA ALA A 185 -10.70 31.72 19.75
C ALA A 185 -10.27 33.13 20.14
N PHE A 186 -10.43 34.11 19.24
CA PHE A 186 -10.66 35.51 19.61
C PHE A 186 -11.60 36.15 18.58
N GLY A 187 -12.87 35.77 18.66
CA GLY A 187 -13.97 36.42 17.95
C GLY A 187 -15.15 36.55 18.90
N LEU A 188 -15.25 37.69 19.58
CA LEU A 188 -16.49 38.11 20.23
C LEU A 188 -17.53 38.20 19.11
N PHE A 189 -18.63 37.45 19.22
CA PHE A 189 -19.69 37.28 18.22
C PHE A 189 -19.38 36.30 17.08
N SER A 190 -19.80 35.04 17.22
CA SER A 190 -20.07 34.14 16.10
C SER A 190 -21.23 33.21 16.46
N GLN A 191 -22.19 33.10 15.53
CA GLN A 191 -23.29 32.13 15.60
C GLN A 191 -22.75 30.72 15.84
N PRO A 192 -23.53 29.81 16.45
CA PRO A 192 -23.16 28.40 16.57
C PRO A 192 -23.15 27.76 15.17
N GLN A 193 -22.04 27.90 14.46
CA GLN A 193 -21.67 27.01 13.37
C GLN A 193 -21.22 25.71 14.04
N THR A 194 -21.85 24.59 13.68
CA THR A 194 -21.31 23.25 13.95
C THR A 194 -19.91 23.22 13.35
N THR A 195 -18.90 23.47 14.18
CA THR A 195 -17.52 23.55 13.73
C THR A 195 -17.09 22.09 13.57
N GLU A 196 -16.92 21.64 12.34
CA GLU A 196 -16.33 20.33 12.09
C GLU A 196 -14.97 20.29 12.81
N PRO A 197 -14.75 19.34 13.73
CA PRO A 197 -13.54 19.30 14.55
C PRO A 197 -12.29 19.02 13.71
N PHE A 198 -12.47 18.50 12.49
CA PHE A 198 -11.40 18.19 11.55
C PHE A 198 -11.64 18.79 10.18
N LYS A 199 -10.55 19.23 9.55
CA LYS A 199 -10.46 19.38 8.10
C LYS A 199 -10.01 18.05 7.52
N LEU A 200 -10.74 17.56 6.52
CA LEU A 200 -10.50 16.26 5.92
C LEU A 200 -9.89 16.41 4.53
N TYR A 201 -8.90 15.60 4.18
CA TYR A 201 -8.31 15.55 2.84
C TYR A 201 -8.33 14.11 2.32
N VAL A 202 -8.80 13.89 1.10
CA VAL A 202 -9.08 12.54 0.59
C VAL A 202 -8.13 12.15 -0.53
N LEU A 203 -7.36 11.08 -0.34
CA LEU A 203 -6.58 10.43 -1.40
C LEU A 203 -7.31 9.17 -1.84
N LYS A 204 -7.93 9.20 -3.02
CA LYS A 204 -8.58 8.03 -3.62
C LYS A 204 -8.07 7.81 -5.04
N GLN A 205 -7.27 6.77 -5.21
CA GLN A 205 -6.63 6.49 -6.49
C GLN A 205 -6.52 4.98 -6.74
N GLY A 206 -6.66 4.58 -8.00
CA GLY A 206 -6.47 3.20 -8.43
C GLY A 206 -5.60 3.14 -9.67
N GLN A 207 -4.60 2.26 -9.68
CA GLN A 207 -3.62 2.17 -10.77
C GLN A 207 -3.12 0.74 -10.95
N ARG A 208 -2.83 0.38 -12.21
CA ARG A 208 -2.11 -0.86 -12.56
C ARG A 208 -0.62 -0.66 -12.32
N MET A 209 -0.04 -1.57 -11.56
CA MET A 209 1.35 -1.54 -11.16
C MET A 209 2.09 -2.73 -11.74
N ARG A 210 3.28 -2.45 -12.25
CA ARG A 210 4.29 -3.48 -12.54
C ARG A 210 5.09 -3.76 -11.27
N PRO A 211 5.38 -5.03 -10.95
CA PRO A 211 6.31 -5.39 -9.88
C PRO A 211 7.68 -4.72 -10.07
N ASP A 212 8.42 -4.59 -8.97
CA ASP A 212 9.77 -4.02 -8.87
C ASP A 212 9.92 -2.56 -9.31
N THR A 213 8.81 -1.90 -9.61
CA THR A 213 8.75 -0.49 -9.98
C THR A 213 8.20 0.33 -8.81
N LEU A 214 8.77 1.52 -8.58
CA LEU A 214 8.24 2.49 -7.64
C LEU A 214 7.08 3.26 -8.30
N HIS A 215 5.93 3.32 -7.65
CA HIS A 215 4.77 4.10 -8.11
C HIS A 215 4.43 5.20 -7.10
N TYR A 216 3.85 6.30 -7.63
CA TYR A 216 3.50 7.50 -6.89
C TYR A 216 2.02 7.82 -7.05
N PHE A 217 1.32 7.99 -5.93
CA PHE A 217 -0.10 8.32 -5.84
C PHE A 217 -0.18 9.64 -5.09
N ASP A 218 -0.95 10.60 -5.57
CA ASP A 218 -0.90 11.95 -5.02
C ASP A 218 -2.19 12.72 -5.17
N ASN A 219 -2.41 13.62 -4.21
CA ASN A 219 -3.32 14.73 -4.30
C ASN A 219 -2.61 15.97 -3.70
N PRO A 220 -3.15 17.19 -3.80
CA PRO A 220 -2.47 18.38 -3.28
C PRO A 220 -2.02 18.36 -1.80
N SER A 221 -2.50 17.41 -0.99
CA SER A 221 -2.30 17.35 0.47
C SER A 221 -1.60 16.08 0.97
N VAL A 222 -1.82 14.93 0.33
CA VAL A 222 -1.42 13.58 0.76
C VAL A 222 -0.90 12.81 -0.44
N ALA A 223 0.26 12.18 -0.25
CA ALA A 223 0.92 11.36 -1.23
C ALA A 223 1.28 9.98 -0.67
N MET A 224 1.43 9.01 -1.56
CA MET A 224 1.90 7.68 -1.27
C MET A 224 2.94 7.25 -2.30
N LEU A 225 4.08 6.76 -1.81
CA LEU A 225 5.02 5.94 -2.57
C LEU A 225 4.75 4.48 -2.27
N ILE A 226 4.75 3.64 -3.31
CA ILE A 226 4.54 2.21 -3.15
C ILE A 226 5.44 1.40 -4.08
N LYS A 227 6.04 0.34 -3.54
CA LYS A 227 6.78 -0.67 -4.28
C LYS A 227 6.23 -2.06 -3.95
N ILE A 228 6.07 -2.90 -4.98
CA ILE A 228 5.61 -4.29 -4.85
C ILE A 228 6.68 -5.18 -5.47
N THR A 229 7.22 -6.11 -4.68
CA THR A 229 8.32 -7.01 -5.03
C THR A 229 7.83 -8.45 -4.90
N GLN A 230 8.11 -9.31 -5.87
CA GLN A 230 7.80 -10.73 -5.73
C GLN A 230 8.84 -11.40 -4.82
N THR A 231 8.40 -12.21 -3.86
CA THR A 231 9.26 -12.92 -2.89
C THR A 231 9.64 -14.31 -3.35
#